data_AF-A0A4P2R3J8-F1
#
_entry.id   AF-A0A4P2R3J8-F1
#
_cell.length_a   1.000
_cell.length_b   1.000
_cell.length_c   1.000
_cell.angle_alpha   90.00
_cell.angle_beta   90.00
_cell.angle_gamma   90.00
#
_symmetry.space_group_name_H-M   'P 1'
#
loop_
_entity.id
_entity.type
_entity.pdbx_description
1 polymer ?
#
loop_
_entity_poly.entity_id
_entity_poly.type
_entity_poly.pdbx_seq_one_letter_code
_entity_poly.pdbx_strand_id
1 'polypeptide(L)'
;MAGRRSGLAGLERVLRALEPGSHNIGDYIAEHDEELSVLLGVDTGELRGLAGKLDEEAAPRVRALLQQRAEARTLRHQAARRDAVLAAAQRLAMTAVWRESAALLDMSALLGDLLADVTIQHISLVSRVFAVHLPRKKLVEVADVLPRQFADLVSWVDRTGLHFRWRQGRGGLSLYSQVVPASESAHVLHVNIQAPAFRKHRPAPASPERRSHNAPRPNPESAAPAGPRSTGWLADALTEAAFPA
;
A
#
# COMPACT_ATOMS: atom_id res chain seq x y z
N MET A 1 16.52 22.57 15.02
CA MET A 1 16.27 21.11 14.94
C MET A 1 17.53 20.29 14.56
N ALA A 2 18.75 20.84 14.64
CA ALA A 2 19.98 20.17 14.19
C ALA A 2 20.76 19.39 15.28
N GLY A 3 20.43 19.55 16.57
CA GLY A 3 21.19 18.94 17.69
C GLY A 3 20.93 17.44 17.94
N ARG A 4 19.75 16.90 17.62
CA ARG A 4 19.39 15.51 18.03
C ARG A 4 20.20 14.38 17.37
N ARG A 5 20.95 14.69 16.32
CA ARG A 5 21.84 13.71 15.64
C ARG A 5 23.27 13.75 16.18
N SER A 6 23.67 14.81 16.90
CA SER A 6 25.04 14.94 17.39
C SER A 6 25.30 14.08 18.64
N GLY A 7 24.33 13.92 19.55
CA GLY A 7 24.53 13.14 20.79
C GLY A 7 24.85 11.65 20.57
N LEU A 8 24.01 10.93 19.81
CA LEU A 8 24.25 9.50 19.55
C LEU A 8 25.46 9.24 18.64
N ALA A 9 25.64 10.06 17.60
CA ALA A 9 26.77 9.90 16.68
C ALA A 9 28.10 10.24 17.37
N GLY A 10 28.09 11.15 18.34
CA GLY A 10 29.24 11.43 19.20
C GLY A 10 29.53 10.25 20.15
N LEU A 11 28.51 9.71 20.81
CA LEU A 11 28.67 8.53 21.68
C LEU A 11 29.22 7.31 20.93
N GLU A 12 28.71 7.03 19.73
CA GLU A 12 29.23 5.96 18.86
C GLU A 12 30.69 6.20 18.43
N ARG A 13 31.10 7.47 18.27
CA ARG A 13 32.48 7.84 17.94
C ARG A 13 33.41 7.60 19.12
N VAL A 14 33.02 8.01 20.32
CA VAL A 14 33.77 7.77 21.57
C VAL A 14 33.95 6.26 21.80
N LEU A 15 32.89 5.46 21.60
CA LEU A 15 32.95 4.00 21.70
C LEU A 15 33.89 3.31 20.69
N ARG A 16 34.23 3.98 19.58
CA ARG A 16 35.19 3.47 18.59
C ARG A 16 36.64 3.87 18.90
N ALA A 17 36.84 4.88 19.75
CA ALA A 17 38.15 5.42 20.11
C ALA A 17 38.51 5.12 21.57
N LEU A 18 38.18 3.90 22.04
CA LEU A 18 38.39 3.53 23.44
C LEU A 18 39.88 3.43 23.78
N GLU A 19 40.28 4.11 24.84
CA GLU A 19 41.60 4.02 25.42
C GLU A 19 41.51 3.32 26.78
N PRO A 20 42.32 2.26 27.03
CA PRO A 20 42.35 1.59 28.33
C PRO A 20 42.63 2.57 29.48
N GLY A 21 41.90 2.43 30.59
CA GLY A 21 42.03 3.31 31.75
C GLY A 21 41.50 4.76 31.58
N SER A 22 40.85 5.08 30.45
CA SER A 22 40.25 6.40 30.23
C SER A 22 38.79 6.47 30.72
N HIS A 23 38.25 7.70 30.77
CA HIS A 23 36.87 8.02 31.15
C HIS A 23 36.13 8.75 30.02
N ASN A 24 36.56 8.58 28.76
CA ASN A 24 36.03 9.36 27.64
C ASN A 24 34.54 9.11 27.42
N ILE A 25 34.07 7.87 27.63
CA ILE A 25 32.62 7.57 27.62
C ILE A 25 31.93 8.30 28.75
N GLY A 26 32.53 8.26 29.94
CA GLY A 26 31.91 8.83 31.13
C GLY A 26 31.75 10.35 31.03
N ASP A 27 32.79 11.03 30.58
CA ASP A 27 32.78 12.48 30.33
C ASP A 27 31.74 12.85 29.28
N TYR A 28 31.66 12.10 28.18
CA TYR A 28 30.67 12.34 27.14
C TYR A 28 29.23 12.11 27.62
N ILE A 29 29.01 11.07 28.45
CA ILE A 29 27.69 10.82 29.04
C ILE A 29 27.33 11.94 30.02
N ALA A 30 28.27 12.42 30.84
CA ALA A 30 28.02 13.50 31.79
C ALA A 30 27.68 14.83 31.09
N GLU A 31 28.31 15.12 29.94
CA GLU A 31 28.03 16.33 29.14
C GLU A 31 26.66 16.28 28.44
N HIS A 32 26.16 15.08 28.14
CA HIS A 32 24.97 14.89 27.31
C HIS A 32 23.88 14.00 27.96
N ASP A 33 23.84 13.90 29.29
CA ASP A 33 23.03 12.93 30.04
C ASP A 33 21.52 13.07 29.76
N GLU A 34 20.99 14.29 29.75
CA GLU A 34 19.59 14.57 29.46
C GLU A 34 19.19 14.17 28.02
N GLU A 35 20.03 14.50 27.03
CA GLU A 35 19.78 14.15 25.63
C GLU A 35 19.89 12.63 25.43
N LEU A 36 20.93 12.01 25.97
CA LEU A 36 21.16 10.57 25.87
C LEU A 36 20.11 9.76 26.62
N SER A 37 19.55 10.27 27.72
CA SER A 37 18.44 9.62 28.45
C SER A 37 17.22 9.49 27.55
N VAL A 38 16.82 10.58 26.89
CA VAL A 38 15.67 10.58 25.96
C VAL A 38 15.97 9.72 24.73
N LEU A 39 17.19 9.79 24.20
CA LEU A 39 17.57 9.04 23.01
C LEU A 39 17.72 7.54 23.31
N LEU A 40 18.33 7.13 24.41
CA LEU A 40 18.48 5.70 24.74
C LEU A 40 17.22 5.13 25.39
N GLY A 41 16.32 5.97 25.91
CA GLY A 41 15.11 5.55 26.63
C GLY A 41 15.44 4.98 28.01
N VAL A 42 16.47 5.54 28.66
CA VAL A 42 17.05 5.08 29.92
C VAL A 42 17.04 6.23 30.92
N ASP A 43 16.88 5.93 32.20
CA ASP A 43 16.88 6.97 33.24
C ASP A 43 18.22 7.72 33.33
N THR A 44 18.15 9.03 33.60
CA THR A 44 19.35 9.88 33.77
C THR A 44 20.25 9.40 34.92
N GLY A 45 19.68 8.85 36.00
CA GLY A 45 20.42 8.28 37.11
C GLY A 45 21.22 7.03 36.72
N GLU A 46 20.66 6.18 35.85
CA GLU A 46 21.40 5.03 35.30
C GLU A 46 22.56 5.48 34.41
N LEU A 47 22.37 6.51 33.58
CA LEU A 47 23.43 7.07 32.75
C LEU A 47 24.54 7.72 33.60
N ARG A 48 24.21 8.47 34.65
CA ARG A 48 25.20 9.03 35.58
C ARG A 48 25.97 7.95 36.33
N GLY A 49 25.31 6.83 36.67
CA GLY A 49 25.97 5.66 37.26
C GLY A 49 26.97 4.99 36.30
N LEU A 50 26.79 5.13 34.99
CA LEU A 50 27.77 4.72 33.98
C LEU A 50 28.86 5.76 33.76
N ALA A 51 28.54 7.05 33.92
CA ALA A 51 29.51 8.13 33.79
C ALA A 51 30.63 8.07 34.84
N GLY A 52 30.32 7.55 36.04
CA GLY A 52 31.31 7.36 37.10
C GLY A 52 32.22 6.13 36.95
N LYS A 53 32.16 5.40 35.83
CA LYS A 53 32.95 4.18 35.61
C LYS A 53 34.03 4.40 34.55
N LEU A 54 35.06 3.55 34.60
CA LEU A 54 36.06 3.46 33.54
C LEU A 54 35.43 3.00 32.23
N ASP A 55 36.01 3.43 31.11
CA ASP A 55 35.51 3.11 29.77
C ASP A 55 35.38 1.59 29.52
N GLU A 56 36.26 0.78 30.08
CA GLU A 56 36.23 -0.68 29.97
C GLU A 56 34.98 -1.30 30.61
N GLU A 57 34.50 -0.71 31.71
CA GLU A 57 33.30 -1.15 32.43
C GLU A 57 32.02 -0.54 31.84
N ALA A 58 32.10 0.71 31.37
CA ALA A 58 30.97 1.43 30.79
C ALA A 58 30.65 0.96 29.36
N ALA A 59 31.67 0.69 28.52
CA ALA A 59 31.52 0.40 27.10
C ALA A 59 30.57 -0.78 26.79
N PRO A 60 30.65 -1.94 27.46
CA PRO A 60 29.74 -3.06 27.18
C PRO A 60 28.28 -2.68 27.45
N ARG A 61 28.02 -1.93 28.52
CA ARG A 61 26.66 -1.51 28.87
C ARG A 61 26.12 -0.50 27.87
N VAL A 62 26.92 0.50 27.48
CA VAL A 62 26.51 1.50 26.48
C VAL A 62 26.25 0.85 25.12
N ARG A 63 27.09 -0.10 24.69
CA ARG A 63 26.85 -0.89 23.46
C ARG A 63 25.53 -1.65 23.52
N ALA A 64 25.21 -2.27 24.66
CA ALA A 64 23.95 -2.97 24.85
C ALA A 64 22.74 -2.02 24.71
N LEU A 65 22.82 -0.82 25.27
CA LEU A 65 21.75 0.19 25.16
C LEU A 65 21.56 0.66 23.71
N LEU A 66 22.65 0.92 22.97
CA LEU A 66 22.58 1.28 21.55
C LEU A 66 21.97 0.15 20.70
N GLN A 67 22.37 -1.10 20.97
CA GLN A 67 21.83 -2.28 20.29
C GLN A 67 20.32 -2.43 20.54
N GLN A 68 19.88 -2.34 21.80
CA GLN A 68 18.46 -2.41 22.16
C GLN A 68 17.63 -1.32 21.46
N ARG A 69 18.15 -0.09 21.37
CA ARG A 69 17.50 0.99 20.63
C ARG A 69 17.42 0.68 19.13
N ALA A 70 18.48 0.17 18.53
CA ALA A 70 18.50 -0.19 17.11
C ALA A 70 17.48 -1.29 16.80
N GLU A 71 17.37 -2.29 17.67
CA GLU A 71 16.36 -3.36 17.58
C GLU A 71 14.95 -2.81 17.74
N ALA A 72 14.68 -2.01 18.78
CA ALA A 72 13.37 -1.39 19.00
C ALA A 72 12.96 -0.50 17.82
N ARG A 73 13.91 0.25 17.25
CA ARG A 73 13.67 1.06 16.05
C ARG A 73 13.32 0.17 14.86
N THR A 74 14.05 -0.92 14.64
CA THR A 74 13.78 -1.88 13.56
C THR A 74 12.38 -2.48 13.71
N LEU A 75 11.99 -2.91 14.91
CA LEU A 75 10.66 -3.43 15.21
C LEU A 75 9.56 -2.40 14.93
N ARG A 76 9.73 -1.13 15.35
CA ARG A 76 8.78 -0.06 15.06
C ARG A 76 8.63 0.20 13.56
N HIS A 77 9.75 0.22 12.82
CA HIS A 77 9.71 0.39 11.36
C HIS A 77 9.01 -0.78 10.67
N GLN A 78 9.23 -2.02 11.13
CA GLN A 78 8.52 -3.19 10.61
C GLN A 78 7.02 -3.13 10.91
N ALA A 79 6.63 -2.73 12.12
CA ALA A 79 5.22 -2.55 12.49
C ALA A 79 4.55 -1.48 11.63
N ALA A 80 5.16 -0.30 11.49
CA ALA A 80 4.63 0.78 10.67
C ALA A 80 4.46 0.39 9.19
N ARG A 81 5.38 -0.42 8.64
CA ARG A 81 5.24 -0.96 7.27
C ARG A 81 4.07 -1.92 7.14
N ARG A 82 3.88 -2.82 8.10
CA ARG A 82 2.73 -3.73 8.13
C ARG A 82 1.42 -2.96 8.18
N ASP A 83 1.34 -1.96 9.04
CA ASP A 83 0.15 -1.11 9.16
C ASP A 83 -0.14 -0.36 7.84
N ALA A 84 0.89 0.19 7.20
CA ALA A 84 0.75 0.84 5.90
C ALA A 84 0.25 -0.11 4.81
N VAL A 85 0.78 -1.34 4.76
CA VAL A 85 0.32 -2.37 3.81
C VAL A 85 -1.15 -2.73 4.03
N LEU A 86 -1.55 -2.94 5.30
CA LEU A 86 -2.95 -3.26 5.63
C LEU A 86 -3.89 -2.11 5.25
N ALA A 87 -3.51 -0.87 5.55
CA ALA A 87 -4.28 0.31 5.16
C ALA A 87 -4.37 0.44 3.62
N ALA A 88 -3.30 0.15 2.89
CA ALA A 88 -3.28 0.17 1.43
C ALA A 88 -4.17 -0.93 0.83
N ALA A 89 -4.14 -2.14 1.40
CA ALA A 89 -5.02 -3.24 0.98
C ALA A 89 -6.49 -2.88 1.19
N GLN A 90 -6.83 -2.30 2.34
CA GLN A 90 -8.19 -1.82 2.64
C GLN A 90 -8.62 -0.71 1.67
N ARG A 91 -7.74 0.28 1.45
CA ARG A 91 -7.98 1.37 0.49
C ARG A 91 -8.24 0.82 -0.91
N LEU A 92 -7.37 -0.08 -1.39
CA LEU A 92 -7.52 -0.72 -2.70
C LEU A 92 -8.86 -1.46 -2.83
N ALA A 93 -9.28 -2.19 -1.79
CA ALA A 93 -10.56 -2.88 -1.78
C ALA A 93 -11.76 -1.92 -1.78
N MET A 94 -11.66 -0.79 -1.09
CA MET A 94 -12.72 0.23 -1.00
C MET A 94 -12.84 1.09 -2.25
N THR A 95 -11.73 1.41 -2.91
CA THR A 95 -11.70 2.26 -4.11
C THR A 95 -11.89 1.46 -5.40
N ALA A 96 -11.93 0.13 -5.32
CA ALA A 96 -12.18 -0.73 -6.48
C ALA A 96 -13.55 -0.44 -7.10
N VAL A 97 -13.56 -0.17 -8.41
CA VAL A 97 -14.79 0.09 -9.18
C VAL A 97 -15.09 -1.12 -10.06
N TRP A 98 -16.25 -1.72 -9.85
CA TRP A 98 -16.67 -2.91 -10.58
C TRP A 98 -17.28 -2.59 -11.94
N ARG A 99 -16.89 -3.37 -12.95
CA ARG A 99 -17.51 -3.42 -14.27
C ARG A 99 -17.66 -4.88 -14.69
N GLU A 100 -18.90 -5.34 -14.81
CA GLU A 100 -19.22 -6.73 -15.16
C GLU A 100 -18.51 -7.76 -14.25
N SER A 101 -17.51 -8.46 -14.77
CA SER A 101 -16.74 -9.49 -14.07
C SER A 101 -15.33 -9.04 -13.64
N ALA A 102 -15.00 -7.76 -13.87
CA ALA A 102 -13.71 -7.16 -13.56
C ALA A 102 -13.84 -6.04 -12.52
N ALA A 103 -12.76 -5.80 -11.78
CA ALA A 103 -12.64 -4.68 -10.86
C ALA A 103 -11.48 -3.76 -11.31
N LEU A 104 -11.80 -2.49 -11.61
CA LEU A 104 -10.82 -1.44 -11.83
C LEU A 104 -10.15 -1.10 -10.49
N LEU A 105 -8.83 -0.94 -10.50
CA LEU A 105 -8.01 -0.79 -9.30
C LEU A 105 -7.31 0.57 -9.25
N ASP A 106 -7.27 1.17 -8.06
CA ASP A 106 -6.49 2.38 -7.79
C ASP A 106 -4.99 2.07 -7.85
N MET A 107 -4.32 2.73 -8.79
CA MET A 107 -2.92 2.49 -9.07
C MET A 107 -1.97 2.90 -7.95
N SER A 108 -2.32 3.98 -7.24
CA SER A 108 -1.52 4.48 -6.12
C SER A 108 -1.55 3.52 -4.94
N ALA A 109 -2.69 2.85 -4.73
CA ALA A 109 -2.84 1.83 -3.71
C ALA A 109 -2.16 0.52 -4.15
N LEU A 110 -2.36 0.07 -5.39
CA LEU A 110 -1.83 -1.20 -5.90
C LEU A 110 -0.30 -1.24 -6.02
N LEU A 111 0.31 -0.17 -6.53
CA LEU A 111 1.76 -0.10 -6.81
C LEU A 111 2.53 0.75 -5.79
N GLY A 112 1.86 1.28 -4.76
CA GLY A 112 2.46 2.07 -3.69
C GLY A 112 2.66 1.27 -2.41
N ASP A 113 2.04 1.75 -1.33
CA ASP A 113 2.22 1.23 0.04
C ASP A 113 1.91 -0.26 0.19
N LEU A 114 1.08 -0.85 -0.69
CA LEU A 114 0.79 -2.28 -0.70
C LEU A 114 2.07 -3.14 -0.85
N LEU A 115 3.10 -2.58 -1.48
CA LEU A 115 4.38 -3.24 -1.71
C LEU A 115 5.42 -2.94 -0.61
N ALA A 116 5.09 -2.18 0.43
CA ALA A 116 6.06 -1.69 1.41
C ALA A 116 6.66 -2.78 2.33
N ASP A 117 5.92 -3.85 2.62
CA ASP A 117 6.42 -4.97 3.42
C ASP A 117 7.09 -6.01 2.52
N VAL A 118 8.40 -6.18 2.72
CA VAL A 118 9.25 -7.14 1.98
C VAL A 118 9.07 -8.58 2.45
N THR A 119 8.46 -8.80 3.62
CA THR A 119 8.20 -10.14 4.17
C THR A 119 7.03 -10.84 3.48
N ILE A 120 6.21 -10.06 2.76
CA ILE A 120 5.15 -10.55 1.88
C ILE A 120 5.79 -10.95 0.55
N GLN A 121 5.58 -12.19 0.13
CA GLN A 121 6.11 -12.71 -1.13
C GLN A 121 5.06 -12.69 -2.23
N HIS A 122 3.79 -12.82 -1.85
CA HIS A 122 2.66 -12.95 -2.76
C HIS A 122 1.53 -12.01 -2.39
N ILE A 123 0.85 -11.47 -3.41
CA ILE A 123 -0.37 -10.67 -3.26
C ILE A 123 -1.51 -11.45 -3.91
N SER A 124 -2.57 -11.66 -3.16
CA SER A 124 -3.77 -12.36 -3.58
C SER A 124 -4.94 -11.38 -3.63
N LEU A 125 -5.40 -11.08 -4.84
CA LEU A 125 -6.59 -10.28 -5.10
C LEU A 125 -7.77 -11.23 -5.20
N VAL A 126 -8.66 -11.20 -4.21
CA VAL A 126 -9.75 -12.18 -4.08
C VAL A 126 -11.09 -11.46 -4.08
N SER A 127 -12.05 -12.03 -4.80
CA SER A 127 -13.45 -11.68 -4.73
C SER A 127 -14.29 -12.96 -4.82
N ARG A 128 -15.62 -12.83 -4.90
CA ARG A 128 -16.50 -13.97 -5.23
C ARG A 128 -16.41 -14.40 -6.70
N VAL A 129 -15.84 -13.55 -7.56
CA VAL A 129 -15.84 -13.74 -9.02
C VAL A 129 -14.47 -14.22 -9.54
N PHE A 130 -13.39 -13.84 -8.86
CA PHE A 130 -12.02 -14.16 -9.22
C PHE A 130 -11.14 -14.40 -7.99
N ALA A 131 -10.05 -15.15 -8.17
CA ALA A 131 -8.96 -15.29 -7.21
C ALA A 131 -7.64 -15.25 -7.98
N VAL A 132 -6.95 -14.10 -7.92
CA VAL A 132 -5.71 -13.85 -8.68
C VAL A 132 -4.55 -13.73 -7.70
N HIS A 133 -3.54 -14.58 -7.88
CA HIS A 133 -2.35 -14.63 -7.05
C HIS A 133 -1.13 -14.20 -7.84
N LEU A 134 -0.38 -13.23 -7.34
CA LEU A 134 0.75 -12.62 -8.04
C LEU A 134 1.97 -12.57 -7.13
N PRO A 135 3.17 -12.85 -7.65
CA PRO A 135 4.41 -12.58 -6.93
C PRO A 135 4.57 -11.08 -6.73
N ARG A 136 4.84 -10.67 -5.48
CA ARG A 136 5.12 -9.27 -5.13
C ARG A 136 6.25 -8.70 -5.98
N LYS A 137 7.29 -9.49 -6.25
CA LYS A 137 8.45 -9.07 -7.05
C LYS A 137 8.04 -8.53 -8.42
N LYS A 138 7.11 -9.19 -9.11
CA LYS A 138 6.61 -8.73 -10.42
C LYS A 138 5.87 -7.40 -10.31
N LEU A 139 5.11 -7.21 -9.23
CA LEU A 139 4.41 -5.93 -8.98
C LEU A 139 5.38 -4.80 -8.65
N VAL A 140 6.50 -5.10 -7.95
CA VAL A 140 7.58 -4.12 -7.72
C VAL A 140 8.23 -3.72 -9.04
N GLU A 141 8.58 -4.68 -9.91
CA GLU A 141 9.13 -4.39 -11.24
C GLU A 141 8.17 -3.50 -12.07
N VAL A 142 6.86 -3.75 -11.97
CA VAL A 142 5.83 -2.92 -12.60
C VAL A 142 5.77 -1.52 -11.99
N ALA A 143 5.81 -1.41 -10.65
CA ALA A 143 5.76 -0.15 -9.92
C ALA A 143 6.94 0.78 -10.24
N ASP A 144 8.12 0.19 -10.49
CA ASP A 144 9.32 0.95 -10.83
C ASP A 144 9.30 1.53 -12.25
N VAL A 145 8.59 0.87 -13.18
CA VAL A 145 8.65 1.19 -14.61
C VAL A 145 7.40 1.91 -15.09
N LEU A 146 6.21 1.29 -14.96
CA LEU A 146 5.02 1.75 -15.68
C LEU A 146 4.53 3.14 -15.24
N PRO A 147 4.40 3.46 -13.93
CA PRO A 147 3.91 4.77 -13.50
C PRO A 147 4.81 5.94 -13.94
N ARG A 148 6.10 5.68 -14.16
CA ARG A 148 7.07 6.71 -14.61
C ARG A 148 7.01 6.94 -16.12
N GLN A 149 6.67 5.91 -16.89
CA GLN A 149 6.65 5.95 -18.35
C GLN A 149 5.28 6.35 -18.92
N PHE A 150 4.19 6.03 -18.22
CA PHE A 150 2.84 6.17 -18.74
C PHE A 150 1.93 6.86 -17.71
N ALA A 151 1.53 8.10 -18.00
CA ALA A 151 0.65 8.89 -17.15
C ALA A 151 -0.84 8.44 -17.24
N ASP A 152 -1.23 7.77 -18.32
CA ASP A 152 -2.59 7.28 -18.57
C ASP A 152 -2.77 5.79 -18.20
N LEU A 153 -1.96 5.30 -17.26
CA LEU A 153 -1.98 3.90 -16.84
C LEU A 153 -3.29 3.55 -16.12
N VAL A 154 -3.95 2.50 -16.58
CA VAL A 154 -5.15 1.93 -15.96
C VAL A 154 -4.88 0.48 -15.59
N SER A 155 -5.43 0.03 -14.45
CA SER A 155 -5.37 -1.38 -14.05
C SER A 155 -6.72 -1.96 -13.69
N TRP A 156 -6.88 -3.25 -13.97
CA TRP A 156 -8.03 -4.04 -13.53
C TRP A 156 -7.66 -5.49 -13.28
N VAL A 157 -8.46 -6.16 -12.46
CA VAL A 157 -8.34 -7.58 -12.18
C VAL A 157 -9.61 -8.30 -12.62
N ASP A 158 -9.45 -9.47 -13.23
CA ASP A 158 -10.53 -10.38 -13.60
C ASP A 158 -10.16 -11.84 -13.26
N ARG A 159 -10.88 -12.81 -13.83
CA ARG A 159 -10.64 -14.24 -13.57
C ARG A 159 -9.28 -14.74 -14.08
N THR A 160 -8.73 -14.09 -15.09
CA THR A 160 -7.50 -14.51 -15.77
C THR A 160 -6.27 -13.93 -15.09
N GLY A 161 -6.35 -12.67 -14.65
CA GLY A 161 -5.20 -12.01 -14.05
C GLY A 161 -5.41 -10.55 -13.72
N LEU A 162 -4.29 -9.87 -13.53
CA LEU A 162 -4.19 -8.43 -13.36
C LEU A 162 -3.65 -7.82 -14.65
N HIS A 163 -4.32 -6.81 -15.14
CA HIS A 163 -4.04 -6.18 -16.42
C HIS A 163 -3.69 -4.72 -16.21
N PHE A 164 -2.72 -4.26 -16.99
CA PHE A 164 -2.34 -2.86 -17.11
C PHE A 164 -2.49 -2.45 -18.57
N ARG A 165 -3.08 -1.29 -18.82
CA ARG A 165 -3.16 -0.69 -20.16
C ARG A 165 -2.74 0.77 -20.12
N TRP A 166 -2.18 1.23 -21.22
CA TRP A 166 -1.72 2.60 -21.41
C TRP A 166 -1.88 2.99 -22.88
N ARG A 167 -1.68 4.28 -23.18
CA ARG A 167 -1.89 4.86 -24.52
C ARG A 167 -3.27 4.51 -25.08
N GLN A 168 -4.30 4.74 -24.28
CA GLN A 168 -5.69 4.43 -24.65
C GLN A 168 -5.88 2.98 -25.12
N GLY A 169 -5.26 2.02 -24.43
CA GLY A 169 -5.39 0.58 -24.72
C GLY A 169 -4.45 0.01 -25.78
N ARG A 170 -3.69 0.85 -26.50
CA ARG A 170 -2.73 0.36 -27.52
C ARG A 170 -1.53 -0.38 -26.93
N GLY A 171 -1.19 -0.10 -25.68
CA GLY A 171 -0.16 -0.80 -24.94
C GLY A 171 -0.74 -1.57 -23.76
N GLY A 172 -0.16 -2.72 -23.44
CA GLY A 172 -0.64 -3.54 -22.35
C GLY A 172 0.35 -4.55 -21.79
N LEU A 173 0.19 -4.80 -20.49
CA LEU A 173 0.82 -5.89 -19.75
C LEU A 173 -0.28 -6.67 -19.04
N SER A 174 -0.18 -8.00 -19.03
CA SER A 174 -1.11 -8.86 -18.31
C SER A 174 -0.33 -9.86 -17.47
N LEU A 175 -0.56 -9.82 -16.17
CA LEU A 175 0.03 -10.70 -15.19
C LEU A 175 -1.01 -11.75 -14.81
N TYR A 176 -0.81 -12.97 -15.29
CA TYR A 176 -1.69 -14.09 -15.01
C TYR A 176 -1.49 -14.64 -13.59
N SER A 177 -2.57 -15.16 -13.03
CA SER A 177 -2.56 -15.81 -11.72
C SER A 177 -1.57 -16.97 -11.67
N GLN A 178 -0.83 -17.10 -10.56
CA GLN A 178 0.16 -18.15 -10.33
C GLN A 178 -0.22 -19.00 -9.13
N VAL A 179 0.18 -20.27 -9.15
CA VAL A 179 -0.01 -21.16 -7.99
C VAL A 179 0.96 -20.73 -6.89
N VAL A 180 0.44 -20.52 -5.68
CA VAL A 180 1.28 -20.24 -4.50
C VAL A 180 1.71 -21.57 -3.87
N PRO A 181 3.01 -21.83 -3.71
CA PRO A 181 3.49 -23.01 -2.99
C PRO A 181 2.95 -23.04 -1.56
N ALA A 182 2.59 -24.23 -1.06
CA ALA A 182 2.06 -24.37 0.30
C ALA A 182 3.03 -23.83 1.39
N SER A 183 4.34 -23.99 1.16
CA SER A 183 5.40 -23.45 2.00
C SER A 183 5.40 -21.92 2.12
N GLU A 184 4.79 -21.23 1.16
CA GLU A 184 4.78 -19.76 1.08
C GLU A 184 3.43 -19.15 1.45
N SER A 185 2.45 -19.99 1.83
CA SER A 185 1.10 -19.57 2.20
C SER A 185 1.07 -18.54 3.34
N ALA A 186 2.01 -18.62 4.29
CA ALA A 186 2.16 -17.65 5.39
C ALA A 186 2.65 -16.26 4.92
N HIS A 187 3.17 -16.15 3.69
CA HIS A 187 3.71 -14.93 3.11
C HIS A 187 2.79 -14.32 2.03
N VAL A 188 1.50 -14.66 2.08
CA VAL A 188 0.47 -14.15 1.16
C VAL A 188 -0.31 -13.03 1.83
N LEU A 189 -0.35 -11.86 1.18
CA LEU A 189 -1.28 -10.80 1.51
C LEU A 189 -2.59 -11.00 0.77
N HIS A 190 -3.69 -11.16 1.49
CA HIS A 190 -5.03 -11.25 0.90
C HIS A 190 -5.70 -9.88 0.87
N VAL A 191 -6.03 -9.42 -0.33
CA VAL A 191 -6.84 -8.22 -0.58
C VAL A 191 -8.23 -8.67 -1.03
N ASN A 192 -9.21 -8.52 -0.15
CA ASN A 192 -10.59 -8.92 -0.44
C ASN A 192 -11.35 -7.76 -1.10
N ILE A 193 -11.55 -7.87 -2.40
CA ILE A 193 -12.31 -6.91 -3.21
C ILE A 193 -13.77 -7.35 -3.21
N GLN A 194 -14.61 -6.62 -2.49
CA GLN A 194 -16.03 -6.98 -2.37
C GLN A 194 -16.75 -6.75 -3.71
N ALA A 195 -17.24 -7.84 -4.31
CA ALA A 195 -18.11 -7.75 -5.47
C ALA A 195 -19.42 -7.05 -5.12
N PRO A 196 -19.98 -6.21 -6.01
CA PRO A 196 -21.29 -5.62 -5.80
C PRO A 196 -22.28 -6.75 -5.60
N ALA A 197 -23.16 -6.59 -4.60
CA ALA A 197 -24.26 -7.50 -4.43
C ALA A 197 -25.09 -7.43 -5.71
N PHE A 198 -25.04 -8.47 -6.54
CA PHE A 198 -25.99 -8.64 -7.63
C PHE A 198 -27.36 -8.66 -6.98
N ARG A 199 -28.05 -7.52 -7.00
CA ARG A 199 -29.49 -7.50 -6.75
C ARG A 199 -30.05 -8.31 -7.90
N LYS A 200 -30.44 -9.56 -7.63
CA LYS A 200 -31.32 -10.30 -8.53
C LYS A 200 -32.42 -9.31 -8.87
N HIS A 201 -32.46 -8.84 -10.12
CA HIS A 201 -33.53 -8.00 -10.60
C HIS A 201 -34.80 -8.77 -10.26
N ARG A 202 -35.53 -8.34 -9.22
CA ARG A 202 -36.88 -8.81 -9.00
C ARG A 202 -37.59 -8.40 -10.29
N PRO A 203 -38.12 -9.33 -11.10
CA PRO A 203 -38.89 -8.95 -12.27
C PRO A 203 -39.93 -7.95 -11.77
N ALA A 204 -39.99 -6.79 -12.45
CA ALA A 204 -41.00 -5.79 -12.13
C ALA A 204 -42.35 -6.53 -12.07
N PRO A 205 -43.19 -6.32 -11.04
CA PRO A 205 -44.50 -6.93 -11.01
C PRO A 205 -45.19 -6.59 -12.33
N ALA A 206 -45.68 -7.62 -13.03
CA ALA A 206 -46.40 -7.46 -14.28
C ALA A 206 -47.42 -6.34 -14.08
N SER A 207 -47.25 -5.26 -14.84
CA SER A 207 -48.24 -4.18 -14.83
C SER A 207 -49.59 -4.83 -15.18
N PRO A 208 -50.64 -4.64 -14.36
CA PRO A 208 -51.93 -5.20 -14.69
C PRO A 208 -52.34 -4.64 -16.05
N GLU A 209 -52.69 -5.55 -16.96
CA GLU A 209 -53.25 -5.23 -18.26
C GLU A 209 -54.28 -4.11 -18.11
N ARG A 210 -53.93 -2.92 -18.59
CA ARG A 210 -54.91 -1.85 -18.81
C ARG A 210 -55.80 -2.30 -19.97
N ARG A 211 -56.86 -3.04 -19.65
CA ARG A 211 -58.07 -3.05 -20.48
C ARG A 211 -58.65 -1.64 -20.49
N SER A 212 -58.42 -0.92 -21.58
CA SER A 212 -59.21 0.26 -21.96
C SER A 212 -59.04 0.40 -23.47
N HIS A 213 -59.95 -0.17 -24.26
CA HIS A 213 -61.07 0.54 -24.87
C HIS A 213 -60.61 1.74 -25.73
N ASN A 214 -60.72 1.52 -27.05
CA ASN A 214 -60.83 2.47 -28.14
C ASN A 214 -61.09 3.94 -27.74
N ALA A 215 -60.17 4.83 -28.13
CA ALA A 215 -60.47 6.17 -28.65
C ALA A 215 -59.22 6.78 -29.33
N PRO A 216 -59.38 7.69 -30.32
CA PRO A 216 -58.39 7.92 -31.38
C PRO A 216 -57.33 8.99 -31.06
N ARG A 217 -56.19 8.87 -31.75
CA ARG A 217 -55.05 9.81 -31.79
C ARG A 217 -55.46 11.19 -32.31
N PRO A 218 -54.74 12.24 -31.87
CA PRO A 218 -54.26 13.29 -32.77
C PRO A 218 -52.73 13.25 -32.92
N ASN A 219 -52.29 13.66 -34.10
CA ASN A 219 -50.92 13.63 -34.62
C ASN A 219 -50.06 14.83 -34.12
N PRO A 220 -48.74 14.83 -34.38
CA PRO A 220 -47.72 15.53 -33.58
C PRO A 220 -47.31 16.89 -34.15
N GLU A 221 -46.95 17.83 -33.27
CA GLU A 221 -46.15 19.00 -33.67
C GLU A 221 -45.05 19.29 -32.63
N SER A 222 -43.82 19.17 -33.14
CA SER A 222 -42.70 20.09 -32.94
C SER A 222 -42.16 20.33 -31.52
N ALA A 223 -41.07 19.61 -31.18
CA ALA A 223 -40.03 20.16 -30.30
C ALA A 223 -38.64 19.66 -30.76
N ALA A 224 -37.77 20.63 -31.00
CA ALA A 224 -36.43 20.57 -31.57
C ALA A 224 -35.41 19.74 -30.77
N PRO A 225 -34.27 19.34 -31.39
CA PRO A 225 -33.28 18.47 -30.77
C PRO A 225 -32.45 19.20 -29.70
N ALA A 226 -32.45 18.65 -28.48
CA ALA A 226 -31.48 19.01 -27.46
C ALA A 226 -30.09 18.49 -27.87
N GLY A 227 -29.12 19.40 -27.94
CA GLY A 227 -27.74 19.10 -28.30
C GLY A 227 -27.06 18.10 -27.35
N PRO A 228 -25.94 17.50 -27.78
CA PRO A 228 -25.26 16.47 -27.02
C PRO A 228 -24.67 17.04 -25.74
N ARG A 229 -25.15 16.52 -24.61
CA ARG A 229 -24.50 16.68 -23.30
C ARG A 229 -23.15 15.98 -23.35
N SER A 230 -22.10 16.76 -23.11
CA SER A 230 -20.74 16.29 -22.89
C SER A 230 -20.70 15.37 -21.66
N THR A 231 -20.64 14.06 -21.89
CA THR A 231 -20.39 13.06 -20.85
C THR A 231 -19.07 12.35 -21.17
N GLY A 232 -18.04 12.73 -20.42
CA GLY A 232 -16.83 11.94 -20.14
C GLY A 232 -16.13 11.25 -21.31
N TRP A 233 -15.14 11.91 -21.91
CA TRP A 233 -14.15 11.28 -22.81
C TRP A 233 -13.46 10.03 -22.23
N LEU A 234 -13.45 9.87 -20.89
CA LEU A 234 -13.00 8.67 -20.16
C LEU A 234 -13.93 7.46 -20.28
N ALA A 235 -15.20 7.64 -20.68
CA ALA A 235 -16.14 6.56 -20.93
C ALA A 235 -15.96 5.97 -22.35
N ASP A 236 -15.72 6.82 -23.35
CA ASP A 236 -15.56 6.37 -24.74
C ASP A 236 -14.21 5.68 -24.97
N ALA A 237 -13.11 6.18 -24.37
CA ALA A 237 -11.79 5.59 -24.54
C ALA A 237 -11.64 4.16 -23.97
N LEU A 238 -12.49 3.77 -23.02
CA LEU A 238 -12.53 2.41 -22.46
C LEU A 238 -13.48 1.47 -23.19
N THR A 239 -14.39 2.00 -24.00
CA THR A 239 -15.38 1.19 -24.74
C THR A 239 -14.80 0.71 -26.08
N GLU A 240 -13.89 1.47 -26.68
CA GLU A 240 -13.37 1.16 -28.03
C GLU A 240 -12.07 0.35 -28.06
N ALA A 241 -11.30 0.30 -26.97
CA ALA A 241 -9.95 -0.27 -26.99
C ALA A 241 -9.73 -1.55 -26.16
N ALA A 242 -10.72 -2.04 -25.39
CA ALA A 242 -10.48 -3.04 -24.34
C ALA A 242 -11.29 -4.35 -24.43
N PHE A 243 -12.23 -4.50 -25.37
CA PHE A 243 -13.05 -5.71 -25.45
C PHE A 243 -13.26 -6.17 -26.92
N PRO A 244 -12.43 -7.07 -27.46
CA PRO A 244 -12.87 -7.83 -28.63
C PRO A 244 -13.99 -8.80 -28.22
N ALA A 245 -15.06 -8.81 -29.02
CA ALA A 245 -16.20 -9.71 -28.92
C ALA A 245 -15.82 -11.19 -29.11
#